data_AF-A0A454CNH1-F1
#
_entry.id   AF-A0A454CNH1-F1
#
_cell.length_a   1.000
_cell.length_b   1.000
_cell.length_c   1.000
_cell.angle_alpha   90.00
_cell.angle_beta   90.00
_cell.angle_gamma   90.00
#
_symmetry.space_group_name_H-M   'P 1'
#
loop_
_entity.id
_entity.type
_entity.pdbx_description
1 polymer ?
#
loop_
_entity_poly.entity_id
_entity_poly.type
_entity_poly.pdbx_seq_one_letter_code
_entity_poly.pdbx_strand_id
1 'polypeptide(L)' 'MKKQRAFLKWAGGKYGLVEDIQRHLPPARKLVEPFVGAGSVFLNTDYDHYLLADINPDLINL' A
#
# COMPACT_ATOMS: atom_id res chain seq x y z
N MET A 1 -11.03 6.15 -11.27
CA MET A 1 -11.09 5.10 -10.22
C MET A 1 -11.35 5.76 -8.88
N LYS A 2 -12.19 5.19 -8.01
CA LYS A 2 -12.39 5.75 -6.66
C LYS A 2 -11.21 5.34 -5.79
N LYS A 3 -10.36 6.29 -5.38
CA LYS A 3 -9.24 6.00 -4.48
C LYS A 3 -9.76 5.55 -3.11
N GLN A 4 -9.17 4.50 -2.55
CA GLN A 4 -9.44 4.02 -1.20
C GLN A 4 -8.50 4.73 -0.22
N ARG A 5 -9.07 5.28 0.85
CA ARG A 5 -8.30 5.84 1.96
C ARG A 5 -8.00 4.74 2.97
N ALA A 6 -6.77 4.75 3.48
CA ALA A 6 -6.42 3.93 4.63
C ALA A 6 -7.26 4.31 5.86
N PHE A 7 -7.54 3.32 6.70
CA PHE A 7 -8.27 3.53 7.95
C PHE A 7 -7.41 4.20 9.03
N LEU A 8 -6.07 4.07 8.93
CA LEU A 8 -5.11 4.75 9.79
C LEU A 8 -4.65 6.07 9.19
N LYS A 9 -4.49 7.08 10.06
CA LYS A 9 -3.68 8.27 9.74
C LYS A 9 -2.21 7.93 9.97
N TRP A 10 -1.37 8.19 8.97
CA TRP A 10 0.04 7.83 9.03
C TRP A 10 0.90 8.89 8.34
N ALA A 11 2.02 9.25 8.96
CA ALA A 11 2.99 10.16 8.37
C ALA A 11 3.57 9.54 7.08
N GLY A 12 3.67 10.33 6.01
CA GLY A 12 4.16 9.82 4.73
C GLY A 12 3.16 8.96 3.94
N GLY A 13 1.87 8.98 4.30
CA GLY A 13 0.80 8.31 3.57
C GLY A 13 0.80 8.69 2.08
N LYS A 14 0.81 7.67 1.21
CA LYS A 14 1.00 7.84 -0.24
C LYS A 14 -0.30 8.11 -1.01
N TYR A 15 -1.44 8.30 -0.34
CA TYR A 15 -2.76 8.47 -0.98
C TYR A 15 -2.77 9.47 -2.16
N GLY A 16 -2.08 10.61 -2.03
CA GLY A 16 -1.98 11.62 -3.10
C GLY A 16 -1.20 11.13 -4.33
N LEU A 17 -0.22 10.25 -4.13
CA LEU A 17 0.73 9.77 -5.13
C LEU A 17 0.35 8.42 -5.74
N VAL A 18 -0.72 7.77 -5.27
CA VAL A 18 -1.12 6.42 -5.70
C VAL A 18 -1.21 6.28 -7.22
N GLU A 19 -1.81 7.26 -7.91
CA GLU A 19 -1.96 7.21 -9.38
C GLU A 19 -0.61 7.27 -10.09
N ASP A 20 0.31 8.12 -9.63
CA ASP A 20 1.64 8.22 -10.24
C ASP A 20 2.47 6.97 -9.97
N ILE A 21 2.37 6.39 -8.77
CA ILE A 21 3.03 5.13 -8.42
C ILE A 21 2.51 4.00 -9.33
N GLN A 22 1.19 3.89 -9.48
CA GLN A 22 0.57 2.85 -10.31
C GLN A 22 1.00 2.88 -11.77
N ARG A 23 1.20 4.07 -12.36
CA ARG A 23 1.68 4.20 -13.74
C ARG A 23 3.06 3.57 -13.96
N HIS A 24 3.87 3.45 -12.91
CA HIS A 24 5.22 2.91 -12.98
C HIS A 24 5.33 1.50 -12.40
N LEU A 25 4.28 1.01 -11.74
CA LEU A 25 4.23 -0.35 -11.22
C LEU A 25 3.94 -1.34 -12.36
N PRO A 26 4.79 -2.37 -12.56
CA PRO A 26 4.56 -3.36 -13.59
C PRO A 26 3.44 -4.33 -13.19
N PRO A 27 2.77 -4.98 -14.17
CA PRO A 27 1.92 -6.12 -13.89
C PRO A 27 2.76 -7.26 -13.31
N ALA A 28 2.25 -7.89 -12.26
CA ALA A 28 2.87 -9.05 -11.62
C ALA A 28 1.81 -9.87 -10.90
N ARG A 29 2.18 -11.06 -10.43
CA ARG A 29 1.30 -11.87 -9.56
C ARG A 29 1.37 -11.47 -8.09
N LYS A 30 2.42 -10.75 -7.69
CA LYS A 30 2.64 -10.40 -6.28
C LYS A 30 3.29 -9.03 -6.13
N LEU A 31 2.69 -8.19 -5.29
CA LEU A 31 3.30 -6.96 -4.80
C LEU A 31 3.96 -7.21 -3.45
N VAL A 32 5.19 -6.74 -3.28
CA VAL A 32 5.90 -6.78 -1.99
C VAL A 32 6.09 -5.34 -1.53
N GLU A 33 5.50 -4.99 -0.39
CA GLU A 33 5.65 -3.67 0.25
C GLU A 33 6.38 -3.85 1.59
N PRO A 34 7.72 -3.67 1.65
CA PRO A 34 8.50 -3.81 2.88
C PRO A 34 8.22 -2.72 3.94
N PHE A 35 7.53 -1.65 3.54
CA PHE A 35 7.22 -0.48 4.36
C PHE A 35 5.76 -0.07 4.14
N VAL A 36 4.82 -0.93 4.51
CA VAL A 36 3.40 -0.76 4.19
C VAL A 36 2.81 0.50 4.84
N GLY A 37 3.22 0.86 6.07
CA GLY A 37 2.59 1.92 6.85
C GLY A 37 1.07 1.78 6.85
N ALA A 38 0.35 2.84 6.46
CA ALA A 38 -1.12 2.78 6.35
C ALA A 38 -1.66 1.98 5.14
N GLY A 39 -0.81 1.42 4.27
CA GLY A 39 -1.24 0.59 3.14
C GLY A 39 -1.89 1.35 1.98
N SER A 40 -1.51 2.61 1.75
CA SER A 40 -2.14 3.43 0.69
C SER A 40 -1.97 2.86 -0.72
N VAL A 41 -0.85 2.19 -1.02
CA VAL A 41 -0.58 1.61 -2.35
C VAL A 41 -1.30 0.28 -2.49
N PHE A 42 -1.12 -0.65 -1.54
CA PHE A 42 -1.88 -1.88 -1.39
C PHE A 42 -3.39 -1.69 -1.61
N LEU A 43 -4.03 -0.78 -0.86
CA LEU A 43 -5.49 -0.57 -0.92
C LEU A 43 -6.03 -0.07 -2.27
N ASN A 44 -5.13 0.34 -3.17
CA ASN A 44 -5.51 0.90 -4.46
C ASN A 44 -5.00 0.10 -5.65
N THR A 45 -4.17 -0.92 -5.45
CA THR A 45 -3.66 -1.80 -6.51
C THR A 45 -4.44 -3.11 -6.56
N ASP A 46 -4.23 -3.90 -7.63
CA ASP A 46 -4.94 -5.17 -7.85
C ASP A 46 -3.96 -6.26 -8.33
N TYR A 47 -3.19 -6.80 -7.39
CA TYR A 47 -2.31 -7.95 -7.57
C TYR A 47 -2.93 -9.20 -6.94
N ASP A 48 -2.67 -10.40 -7.49
CA ASP A 48 -3.20 -11.66 -6.96
C ASP A 48 -2.76 -11.91 -5.50
N HIS A 49 -1.55 -11.47 -5.15
CA HIS A 49 -0.96 -11.65 -3.84
C HIS A 49 -0.25 -10.38 -3.35
N TYR A 50 -0.23 -10.22 -2.03
CA TYR A 50 0.50 -9.16 -1.35
C TYR A 50 1.39 -9.74 -0.25
N LEU A 51 2.61 -9.22 -0.13
CA LEU A 51 3.44 -9.39 1.06
C LEU A 51 3.68 -8.00 1.64
N LEU A 52 2.99 -7.72 2.73
CA LEU A 52 3.01 -6.43 3.43
C LEU A 52 3.87 -6.60 4.69
N ALA A 53 4.85 -5.72 4.86
CA ALA A 53 5.69 -5.71 6.04
C ALA A 53 5.90 -4.27 6.53
N ASP A 54 6.13 -4.16 7.83
CA ASP A 54 6.57 -2.94 8.50
C ASP A 54 7.41 -3.37 9.71
N ILE A 55 8.29 -2.49 10.17
CA ILE A 55 9.07 -2.76 11.39
C ILE A 55 8.23 -2.59 12.65
N ASN A 56 7.12 -1.84 12.58
CA ASN A 56 6.25 -1.61 13.72
C ASN A 56 5.36 -2.85 13.97
N PRO A 57 5.60 -3.62 15.05
CA PRO A 57 4.83 -4.83 15.33
C PRO A 57 3.38 -4.52 15.73
N ASP A 58 3.10 -3.36 16.33
CA ASP A 58 1.74 -2.98 16.71
C ASP A 58 0.89 -2.71 15.46
N LEU A 59 1.50 -2.13 14.41
CA LEU A 59 0.84 -1.95 13.12
C LEU A 59 0.52 -3.29 12.46
N ILE A 60 1.45 -4.25 12.50
CA ILE A 60 1.29 -5.57 11.87
C ILE A 60 0.28 -6.44 12.62
N ASN A 61 0.16 -6.28 13.94
CA ASN A 61 -0.75 -7.06 14.79
C ASN A 61 -2.10 -6.38 15.06
N LEU A 62 -2.40 -5.26 14.38
CA LEU A 62 -3.67 -4.52 14.51
C LEU A 62 -4.81 -5.19 13.73
#